data_AF-A0A1G1HJ58-F1
#
_entry.id   AF-A0A1G1HJ58-F1
#
_cell.length_a   1.000
_cell.length_b   1.000
_cell.length_c   1.000
_cell.angle_alpha   90.00
_cell.angle_beta   90.00
_cell.angle_gamma   90.00
#
_symmetry.space_group_name_H-M   'P 1'
#
loop_
_entity.id
_entity.type
_entity.pdbx_description
1 polymer ?
#
loop_
_entity_poly.entity_id
_entity_poly.type
_entity_poly.pdbx_seq_one_letter_code
_entity_poly.pdbx_strand_id
1 'polypeptide(L)'
;MTDNNAATEHFEDRESSGTLLDITLTDVLQVLSVNRKTCTLFLKKDNERGEIYLKEGKIMDARVGEFKGEQALFYLLNWEGADFFIGTFVEAGIETRIDKDLHILIMDWIEQRDRQKEEETVESESELISEEPSEIKDETLVFLKKLEASGLIKVLK
;
A
#
# COMPACT_ATOMS: atom_id res chain seq x y z
N MET A 1 -12.34 -21.30 40.65
CA MET A 1 -11.63 -20.12 41.20
C MET A 1 -10.36 -20.02 40.38
N THR A 2 -10.42 -19.37 39.21
CA THR A 2 -10.07 -17.94 38.97
C THR A 2 -8.71 -17.63 39.57
N ASP A 3 -7.69 -17.28 38.79
CA ASP A 3 -7.61 -16.09 37.90
C ASP A 3 -6.84 -16.47 36.61
N ASN A 4 -7.32 -16.27 35.37
CA ASN A 4 -7.67 -15.07 34.61
C ASN A 4 -6.64 -13.92 34.66
N ASN A 5 -6.19 -13.53 33.46
CA ASN A 5 -5.55 -12.26 33.09
C ASN A 5 -4.02 -12.16 33.18
N ALA A 6 -3.34 -12.31 32.04
CA ALA A 6 -1.98 -11.81 31.83
C ALA A 6 -1.74 -11.46 30.35
N ALA A 7 -2.36 -10.36 29.90
CA ALA A 7 -1.82 -9.46 28.87
C ALA A 7 -2.74 -8.24 28.75
N THR A 8 -2.96 -7.53 29.87
CA THR A 8 -3.40 -6.13 29.78
C THR A 8 -2.12 -5.33 29.61
N GLU A 9 -1.70 -5.14 28.36
CA GLU A 9 -0.62 -4.24 28.00
C GLU A 9 -0.97 -2.84 28.53
N HIS A 10 0.01 -2.14 29.11
CA HIS A 10 -0.21 -0.85 29.76
C HIS A 10 -0.65 0.22 28.74
N PHE A 11 -1.92 0.62 28.81
CA PHE A 11 -2.60 1.59 27.93
C PHE A 11 -2.42 3.07 28.36
N GLU A 12 -1.40 3.41 29.16
CA GLU A 12 -1.34 4.73 29.85
C GLU A 12 -0.35 5.75 29.27
N ASP A 13 0.31 5.49 28.13
CA ASP A 13 1.26 6.43 27.52
C ASP A 13 0.99 6.66 26.02
N ARG A 14 -0.23 7.11 25.70
CA ARG A 14 -0.61 7.53 24.35
C ARG A 14 -0.50 9.05 24.24
N GLU A 15 0.49 9.54 23.51
CA GLU A 15 0.64 10.98 23.28
C GLU A 15 -0.39 11.49 22.27
N SER A 16 -0.77 10.66 21.29
CA SER A 16 -1.71 11.02 20.22
C SER A 16 -2.30 9.78 19.52
N SER A 17 -3.56 9.83 19.12
CA SER A 17 -4.26 8.78 18.34
C SER A 17 -5.20 9.38 17.31
N GLY A 18 -5.45 8.67 16.20
CA GLY A 18 -6.36 9.09 15.13
C GLY A 18 -6.64 7.97 14.13
N THR A 19 -7.25 8.33 13.01
CA THR A 19 -7.54 7.41 11.90
C THR A 19 -6.85 7.88 10.62
N LEU A 20 -6.35 6.94 9.82
CA LEU A 20 -5.78 7.18 8.50
C LEU A 20 -6.85 7.40 7.41
N LEU A 21 -8.10 7.69 7.80
CA LEU A 21 -9.13 8.23 6.89
C LEU A 21 -8.95 9.73 6.66
N ASP A 22 -8.47 10.46 7.68
CA ASP A 22 -8.36 11.93 7.65
C ASP A 22 -6.97 12.41 7.20
N ILE A 23 -5.95 11.58 7.39
CA ILE A 23 -4.55 11.85 7.08
C ILE A 23 -3.86 10.60 6.55
N THR A 24 -2.83 10.75 5.74
CA THR A 24 -2.07 9.58 5.25
C THR A 24 -1.01 9.13 6.25
N LEU A 25 -0.61 7.86 6.19
CA LEU A 25 0.50 7.37 7.02
C LEU A 25 1.81 8.11 6.70
N THR A 26 2.03 8.47 5.44
CA THR A 26 3.19 9.27 5.02
C THR A 26 3.24 10.63 5.71
N ASP A 27 2.09 11.31 5.85
CA ASP A 27 2.03 12.61 6.53
C ASP A 27 2.39 12.47 8.01
N VAL A 28 1.86 11.44 8.68
CA VAL A 28 2.19 11.14 10.09
C VAL A 28 3.68 10.89 10.25
N LEU A 29 4.25 10.01 9.43
CA LEU A 29 5.68 9.69 9.47
C LEU A 29 6.54 10.94 9.19
N GLN A 30 6.13 11.79 8.26
CA GLN A 30 6.83 13.03 7.94
C GLN A 30 6.84 13.99 9.14
N VAL A 31 5.71 14.18 9.83
CA VAL A 31 5.64 15.00 11.03
C VAL A 31 6.55 14.45 12.13
N LEU A 32 6.51 13.13 12.38
CA LEU A 32 7.36 12.49 13.39
C LEU A 32 8.85 12.62 13.04
N SER A 33 9.19 12.49 11.76
CA SER A 33 10.55 12.61 11.26
C SER A 33 11.11 14.03 11.42
N VAL A 34 10.36 15.04 10.96
CA VAL A 34 10.76 16.46 11.05
C VAL A 34 10.92 16.91 12.52
N ASN A 35 10.03 16.47 13.40
CA ASN A 35 10.11 16.78 14.83
C ASN A 35 11.15 15.93 15.58
N ARG A 36 11.90 15.06 14.90
CA ARG A 36 12.91 14.14 15.46
C ARG A 36 12.36 13.31 16.62
N LYS A 37 11.10 12.88 16.52
CA LYS A 37 10.46 12.07 17.55
C LYS A 37 11.14 10.70 17.65
N THR A 38 11.25 10.22 18.88
CA THR A 38 11.67 8.85 19.22
C THR A 38 10.45 8.18 19.83
N CYS A 39 9.79 7.32 19.06
CA CYS A 39 8.49 6.76 19.42
C CYS A 39 8.23 5.44 18.67
N THR A 40 7.20 4.72 19.11
CA THR A 40 6.62 3.63 18.34
C THR A 40 5.27 4.06 17.81
N LEU A 41 5.09 4.01 16.50
CA LEU A 41 3.81 4.23 15.84
C LEU A 41 3.13 2.88 15.66
N PHE A 42 1.97 2.73 16.29
CA PHE A 42 1.17 1.52 16.21
C PHE A 42 0.00 1.75 15.25
N LEU A 43 -0.27 0.74 14.43
CA LEU A 43 -1.32 0.73 13.42
C LEU A 43 -2.23 -0.47 13.67
N LYS A 44 -3.52 -0.29 13.45
CA LYS A 44 -4.50 -1.36 13.50
C LYS A 44 -5.49 -1.23 12.34
N LYS A 45 -5.59 -2.29 11.55
CA LYS A 45 -6.58 -2.42 10.48
C LYS A 45 -7.23 -3.79 10.60
N ASP A 46 -8.54 -3.81 10.78
CA ASP A 46 -9.31 -5.04 11.00
C ASP A 46 -8.72 -5.90 12.14
N ASN A 47 -8.20 -7.10 11.80
CA ASN A 47 -7.58 -8.04 12.74
C ASN A 47 -6.04 -8.04 12.68
N GLU A 48 -5.45 -7.14 11.89
CA GLU A 48 -4.01 -6.98 11.75
C GLU A 48 -3.49 -5.81 12.59
N ARG A 49 -2.23 -5.94 13.01
CA ARG A 49 -1.51 -4.93 13.79
C ARG A 49 -0.14 -4.70 13.17
N GLY A 50 0.23 -3.43 13.10
CA GLY A 50 1.50 -2.97 12.58
C GLY A 50 2.22 -2.08 13.56
N GLU A 51 3.54 -2.10 13.52
CA GLU A 51 4.39 -1.27 14.37
C GLU A 51 5.50 -0.65 13.51
N ILE A 52 5.77 0.64 13.71
CA ILE A 52 6.88 1.35 13.09
C ILE A 52 7.68 2.00 14.21
N TYR A 53 8.97 1.68 14.30
CA TYR A 53 9.84 2.19 15.35
C TYR A 53 10.67 3.34 14.82
N LEU A 54 10.58 4.49 15.48
CA LEU A 54 11.31 5.69 15.12
C LEU A 54 12.28 6.09 16.23
N LYS A 55 13.49 6.51 15.85
CA LYS A 55 14.48 7.09 16.75
C LYS A 55 15.08 8.34 16.14
N GLU A 56 14.97 9.45 16.84
CA GLU A 56 15.44 10.77 16.39
C GLU A 56 14.89 11.15 15.00
N GLY A 57 13.65 10.75 14.71
CA GLY A 57 12.98 10.98 13.42
C GLY A 57 13.37 10.02 12.29
N LYS A 58 14.27 9.06 12.55
CA LYS A 58 14.61 7.99 11.59
C LYS A 58 13.79 6.74 11.86
N ILE A 59 13.33 6.08 10.81
CA ILE A 59 12.68 4.78 10.92
C ILE A 59 13.78 3.72 11.10
N MET A 60 13.70 2.95 12.19
CA MET A 60 14.69 1.93 12.53
C MET A 60 14.27 0.54 12.08
N ASP A 61 12.98 0.22 12.26
CA ASP A 61 12.36 -1.05 11.89
C ASP A 61 10.85 -0.84 11.71
N ALA A 62 10.20 -1.77 11.02
CA ALA A 62 8.76 -1.86 10.94
C ALA A 62 8.35 -3.34 11.00
N ARG A 63 7.16 -3.65 11.53
CA ARG A 63 6.68 -5.02 11.72
C ARG A 63 5.19 -5.13 11.43
N VAL A 64 4.79 -6.19 10.75
CA VAL A 64 3.40 -6.56 10.52
C VAL A 64 3.32 -8.06 10.23
N GLY A 65 2.67 -8.81 11.11
CA GLY A 65 2.70 -10.28 11.06
C GLY A 65 4.14 -10.82 11.02
N GLU A 66 4.47 -11.55 9.95
CA GLU A 66 5.81 -12.12 9.72
C GLU A 66 6.77 -11.15 9.01
N PHE A 67 6.27 -10.05 8.43
CA PHE A 67 7.10 -9.09 7.70
C PHE A 67 7.85 -8.17 8.65
N LYS A 68 9.09 -7.82 8.27
CA LYS A 68 9.97 -6.90 9.02
C LYS A 68 10.71 -5.93 8.10
N GLY A 69 11.24 -4.84 8.64
CA GLY A 69 12.02 -3.85 7.90
C GLY A 69 11.23 -3.17 6.78
N GLU A 70 11.88 -2.87 5.65
CA GLU A 70 11.28 -2.13 4.52
C GLU A 70 10.02 -2.81 3.98
N GLN A 71 9.99 -4.14 3.92
CA GLN A 71 8.82 -4.89 3.43
C GLN A 71 7.58 -4.64 4.29
N ALA A 72 7.75 -4.67 5.62
CA ALA A 72 6.67 -4.35 6.55
C ALA A 72 6.25 -2.89 6.42
N LEU A 73 7.21 -1.97 6.33
CA LEU A 73 6.92 -0.55 6.17
C LEU A 73 6.08 -0.30 4.92
N PHE A 74 6.47 -0.85 3.77
CA PHE A 74 5.76 -0.66 2.51
C PHE A 74 4.36 -1.27 2.54
N TYR A 75 4.20 -2.42 3.20
CA TYR A 75 2.88 -3.01 3.42
C TYR A 75 1.98 -2.06 4.24
N LEU A 76 2.51 -1.51 5.34
CA LEU A 76 1.80 -0.56 6.20
C LEU A 76 1.49 0.76 5.50
N LEU A 77 2.35 1.25 4.59
CA LEU A 77 2.08 2.45 3.79
C LEU A 77 0.86 2.31 2.88
N ASN A 78 0.44 1.08 2.55
CA ASN A 78 -0.79 0.81 1.80
C ASN A 78 -2.04 0.75 2.70
N TRP A 79 -1.91 0.89 4.02
CA TRP A 79 -3.06 0.86 4.93
C TRP A 79 -3.82 2.19 4.91
N GLU A 80 -4.82 2.27 4.06
CA GLU A 80 -5.82 3.32 4.13
C GLU A 80 -6.82 3.04 5.25
N GLY A 81 -7.22 4.10 5.96
CA GLY A 81 -8.29 4.07 6.97
C GLY A 81 -7.99 3.32 8.27
N ALA A 82 -6.75 2.86 8.49
CA ALA A 82 -6.37 2.20 9.72
C ALA A 82 -6.38 3.15 10.93
N ASP A 83 -6.67 2.62 12.11
CA ASP A 83 -6.48 3.35 13.36
C ASP A 83 -4.98 3.43 13.67
N PHE A 84 -4.51 4.55 14.20
CA PHE A 84 -3.13 4.70 14.64
C PHE A 84 -3.04 5.31 16.03
N PHE A 85 -1.96 4.98 16.75
CA PHE A 85 -1.57 5.67 17.97
C PHE A 85 -0.06 5.76 18.12
N ILE A 86 0.41 6.87 18.71
CA ILE A 86 1.82 7.15 18.95
C ILE A 86 2.12 6.86 20.43
N GLY A 87 2.96 5.86 20.67
CA GLY A 87 3.50 5.55 21.99
C GLY A 87 4.75 6.36 22.30
N THR A 88 4.94 6.74 23.56
CA THR A 88 6.11 7.53 24.01
C THR A 88 7.37 6.68 24.22
N PHE A 89 7.25 5.35 24.18
CA PHE A 89 8.35 4.41 24.37
C PHE A 89 8.80 3.80 23.05
N VAL A 90 10.12 3.63 22.90
CA VAL A 90 10.72 2.78 21.87
C VAL A 90 11.25 1.54 22.57
N GLU A 91 10.81 0.36 22.11
CA GLU A 91 11.24 -0.90 22.68
C GLU A 91 12.77 -1.01 22.74
N ALA A 92 13.29 -1.50 23.87
CA ALA A 92 14.73 -1.66 24.03
C ALA A 92 15.23 -2.82 23.16
N GLY A 93 16.29 -2.60 22.39
CA GLY A 93 16.92 -3.66 21.58
C GLY A 93 16.28 -3.85 20.20
N ILE A 94 15.54 -2.87 19.67
CA ILE A 94 15.13 -2.87 18.26
C ILE A 94 16.37 -2.91 17.36
N GLU A 95 16.42 -3.93 16.50
CA GLU A 95 17.45 -4.06 15.47
C GLU A 95 17.18 -3.05 14.35
N THR A 96 18.22 -2.31 13.95
CA THR A 96 18.14 -1.41 12.80
C THR A 96 18.08 -2.22 11.51
N ARG A 97 16.89 -2.37 10.94
CA ARG A 97 16.67 -3.02 9.65
C ARG A 97 16.48 -2.05 8.49
N ILE A 98 16.20 -0.79 8.83
CA ILE A 98 15.99 0.31 7.89
C ILE A 98 17.03 1.38 8.22
N ASP A 99 17.86 1.75 7.24
CA ASP A 99 18.88 2.81 7.37
C ASP A 99 18.68 3.96 6.37
N LYS A 100 17.67 3.83 5.49
CA LYS A 100 17.34 4.85 4.49
C LYS A 100 16.58 6.01 5.13
N ASP A 101 16.71 7.18 4.51
CA ASP A 101 15.89 8.35 4.84
C ASP A 101 14.42 8.11 4.45
N LEU A 102 13.49 8.71 5.21
CA LEU A 102 12.05 8.59 4.97
C LEU A 102 11.66 8.98 3.53
N HIS A 103 12.25 10.04 2.98
CA HIS A 103 11.93 10.47 1.62
C HIS A 103 12.34 9.42 0.58
N ILE A 104 13.50 8.78 0.78
CA ILE A 104 13.97 7.69 -0.09
C ILE A 104 13.02 6.50 0.01
N LEU A 105 12.60 6.13 1.22
CA LEU A 105 11.64 5.03 1.44
C LEU A 105 10.29 5.30 0.77
N ILE A 106 9.80 6.54 0.84
CA ILE A 106 8.54 6.93 0.18
C ILE A 106 8.68 6.83 -1.35
N MET A 107 9.81 7.26 -1.91
CA MET A 107 10.06 7.16 -3.35
C MET A 107 10.15 5.71 -3.80
N ASP A 108 10.93 4.87 -3.10
CA ASP A 108 11.04 3.43 -3.36
C ASP A 108 9.66 2.74 -3.30
N TRP A 109 8.82 3.11 -2.32
CA TRP A 109 7.46 2.60 -2.19
C TRP A 109 6.57 3.01 -3.37
N ILE A 110 6.61 4.28 -3.81
CA ILE A 110 5.83 4.75 -4.96
C ILE A 110 6.24 3.99 -6.22
N GLU A 111 7.54 3.85 -6.48
CA GLU A 111 8.07 3.11 -7.63
C GLU A 111 7.65 1.63 -7.60
N GLN A 112 7.71 1.00 -6.42
CA GLN A 112 7.24 -0.38 -6.26
C GLN A 112 5.74 -0.51 -6.51
N ARG A 113 4.94 0.42 -5.98
CA ARG A 113 3.48 0.41 -6.15
C ARG A 113 3.07 0.61 -7.61
N ASP A 114 3.76 1.47 -8.34
CA ASP A 114 3.46 1.71 -9.75
C ASP A 114 3.89 0.54 -10.64
N ARG A 115 4.99 -0.16 -10.31
CA ARG A 115 5.38 -1.41 -10.98
C ARG A 115 4.33 -2.51 -10.86
N GLN A 116 3.71 -2.66 -9.69
CA GLN A 116 2.66 -3.67 -9.48
C GLN A 116 1.41 -3.40 -10.33
N LYS A 117 1.09 -2.13 -10.59
CA LYS A 117 -0.03 -1.76 -11.49
C LYS A 117 0.22 -2.11 -12.94
N GLU A 118 1.47 -2.04 -13.40
CA GLU A 118 1.86 -2.41 -14.76
C GLU A 118 1.79 -3.93 -14.98
N GLU A 119 2.11 -4.74 -13.96
CA GLU A 119 2.03 -6.21 -14.03
C GLU A 119 0.57 -6.73 -14.08
N GLU A 120 -0.36 -6.14 -13.32
CA GLU A 120 -1.79 -6.52 -13.34
C GLU A 120 -2.49 -6.22 -14.69
N THR A 121 -2.02 -5.20 -15.42
CA THR A 121 -2.51 -4.90 -16.78
C THR A 121 -2.05 -5.90 -17.84
N VAL A 122 -0.91 -6.59 -17.64
CA VAL A 122 -0.36 -7.54 -18.62
C VAL A 122 -0.90 -8.97 -18.40
N GLU A 123 -1.21 -9.35 -17.15
CA GLU A 123 -1.87 -10.63 -16.85
C GLU A 123 -3.36 -10.67 -17.28
N SER A 124 -4.05 -9.53 -17.28
CA SER A 124 -5.44 -9.45 -17.76
C SER A 124 -5.58 -9.58 -19.30
N GLU A 125 -4.51 -9.36 -20.06
CA GLU A 125 -4.49 -9.46 -21.53
C GLU A 125 -3.95 -10.80 -22.06
N SER A 126 -3.28 -11.61 -21.23
CA SER A 126 -2.61 -12.85 -21.67
C SER A 126 -3.48 -14.12 -21.63
N GLU A 127 -4.65 -14.10 -20.99
CA GLU A 127 -5.61 -15.23 -21.01
C GLU A 127 -6.49 -15.30 -22.28
N LEU A 128 -6.46 -14.30 -23.19
CA LEU A 128 -7.30 -14.28 -24.40
C LEU A 128 -6.59 -14.73 -25.70
N ILE A 129 -5.34 -15.20 -25.63
CA ILE A 129 -4.59 -15.60 -26.84
C ILE A 129 -4.25 -17.08 -26.77
N SER A 130 -5.26 -17.92 -26.96
CA SER A 130 -5.05 -19.30 -27.42
C SER A 130 -6.25 -19.80 -28.22
N GLU A 131 -6.37 -19.38 -29.49
CA GLU A 131 -6.61 -20.26 -30.63
C GLU A 131 -6.02 -19.62 -31.90
N GLU A 132 -5.34 -20.45 -32.70
CA GLU A 132 -4.49 -20.15 -33.87
C GLU A 132 -5.31 -19.70 -35.13
N PRO A 133 -4.65 -19.20 -36.20
CA PRO A 133 -5.13 -18.12 -37.06
C PRO A 133 -5.87 -18.56 -38.33
N SER A 134 -6.79 -17.73 -38.84
CA SER A 134 -6.87 -17.34 -40.28
C SER A 134 -8.18 -16.62 -40.65
N GLU A 135 -8.05 -15.63 -41.54
CA GLU A 135 -9.03 -15.20 -42.54
C GLU A 135 -10.24 -14.32 -42.12
N ILE A 136 -10.00 -13.06 -41.73
CA ILE A 136 -11.06 -12.03 -41.75
C ILE A 136 -10.94 -11.21 -43.04
N LYS A 137 -11.48 -11.73 -44.14
CA LYS A 137 -11.77 -10.93 -45.36
C LYS A 137 -13.25 -10.61 -45.54
N ASP A 138 -14.16 -11.25 -44.81
CA ASP A 138 -15.60 -11.06 -45.04
C ASP A 138 -16.29 -10.15 -44.02
N GLU A 139 -15.86 -10.12 -42.76
CA GLU A 139 -16.61 -9.43 -41.71
C GLU A 139 -16.50 -7.91 -41.79
N THR A 140 -15.32 -7.38 -42.11
CA THR A 140 -15.13 -5.94 -42.29
C THR A 140 -15.96 -5.41 -43.45
N LEU A 141 -16.10 -6.19 -44.53
CA LEU A 141 -16.86 -5.79 -45.71
C LEU A 141 -18.37 -5.84 -45.45
N VAL A 142 -18.83 -6.80 -44.66
CA VAL A 142 -20.22 -6.89 -44.18
C VAL A 142 -20.55 -5.74 -43.23
N PHE A 143 -19.62 -5.38 -42.34
CA PHE A 143 -19.78 -4.24 -41.44
C PHE A 143 -19.87 -2.92 -42.21
N LEU A 144 -18.99 -2.69 -43.17
CA LEU A 144 -19.02 -1.52 -44.03
C LEU A 144 -20.33 -1.42 -44.85
N LYS A 145 -20.81 -2.54 -45.41
CA LYS A 145 -22.11 -2.58 -46.11
C LYS A 145 -23.29 -2.28 -45.17
N LYS A 146 -23.26 -2.76 -43.93
CA LYS A 146 -24.29 -2.44 -42.92
C LYS A 146 -24.31 -0.96 -42.57
N LEU A 147 -23.13 -0.33 -42.45
CA LEU A 147 -23.03 1.10 -42.16
C LEU A 147 -23.51 1.98 -43.33
N GLU A 148 -23.27 1.55 -44.57
CA GLU A 148 -23.80 2.24 -45.76
C GLU A 148 -25.33 2.08 -45.84
N ALA A 149 -25.87 0.88 -45.57
CA ALA A 149 -27.30 0.62 -45.53
C ALA A 149 -28.03 1.37 -44.40
N SER A 150 -27.36 1.61 -43.27
CA SER A 150 -27.88 2.43 -42.18
C SER A 150 -27.73 3.93 -42.42
N GLY A 151 -27.11 4.34 -43.54
CA GLY A 151 -26.87 5.74 -43.89
C GLY A 151 -25.84 6.45 -42.99
N LEU A 152 -25.10 5.72 -42.15
CA LEU A 152 -24.09 6.30 -41.26
C LEU A 152 -22.84 6.73 -42.02
N ILE A 153 -22.54 6.04 -43.13
CA ILE A 153 -21.43 6.37 -44.01
C ILE A 153 -21.95 6.43 -45.45
N LYS A 154 -21.34 7.31 -46.25
CA LYS A 154 -21.53 7.38 -47.69
C LYS A 154 -20.17 7.18 -48.31
N VAL A 155 -19.90 5.97 -48.82
CA VAL A 155 -18.64 5.73 -49.51
C VAL A 155 -18.71 6.51 -50.82
N LEU A 156 -17.86 7.52 -50.96
CA LEU A 156 -17.71 8.23 -52.24
C LEU A 156 -17.23 7.20 -53.28
N LYS A 157 -17.96 7.07 -54.39
CA LYS A 157 -17.55 6.28 -55.55
C LYS A 157 -16.24 6.80 -56.15
#